data_AF-A0A533SGL5-F1
#
_entry.id   AF-A0A533SGL5-F1
#
_cell.length_a   1.000
_cell.length_b   1.000
_cell.length_c   1.000
_cell.angle_alpha   90.00
_cell.angle_beta   90.00
_cell.angle_gamma   90.00
#
_symmetry.space_group_name_H-M   'P 1'
#
loop_
_entity.id
_entity.type
_entity.pdbx_description
1 polymer ?
#
loop_
_entity_poly.entity_id
_entity_poly.type
_entity_poly.pdbx_seq_one_letter_code
_entity_poly.pdbx_strand_id
1 'polypeptide(L)'
;ATLQLYANNTSSLGISALRVADNTWDEKKVTYNNAPALGSLISSSGSFTSGGWVSLDVTGYVIGDGVYSFGLTTPGTTTLSFPSLNSGVNYAQIILSFLAGDLTPPSTPTGLTASATATPLQVSLSWTASTDNVSVTGYTVYRGGNSIATVNGTTTTFTDMVPAPGIYSYTVDAFDAAGNHSSQSTAAPITFADVTPPSVPNNFSAAAVSATQVNLAWTASTDDVGVAGYTVYRDGAVLTSLAASSLSFSDTSVSASTSYSYAVDAFDAAGNHSAATTAITVTTPSLPASLTFTPDADAYVNSGSPDTNYGSSTSLRVDASPTVNSYLRFTVQGLGGRTISRARLLIYATSSSSQGLTGWSVADTTWGEKTITFNNAPVLGTSLGSTPAVVGGTWMTLDITGYI
;
A
#
# COMPACT_ATOMS: atom_id res chain seq x y z
N ALA A 1 8.85 49.32 35.87
CA ALA A 1 8.74 48.73 37.23
C ALA A 1 8.69 49.85 38.26
N THR A 2 7.77 49.79 39.22
CA THR A 2 7.56 50.83 40.23
C THR A 2 7.62 50.21 41.63
N LEU A 3 8.51 50.70 42.49
CA LEU A 3 8.52 50.36 43.92
C LEU A 3 7.53 51.28 44.63
N GLN A 4 6.59 50.71 45.37
CA GLN A 4 5.60 51.45 46.16
C GLN A 4 5.78 51.19 47.66
N LEU A 5 5.74 52.28 48.43
CA LEU A 5 5.90 52.29 49.88
C LEU A 5 4.77 53.11 50.51
N TYR A 6 4.07 52.57 51.51
CA TYR A 6 2.96 53.28 52.15
C TYR A 6 3.47 54.19 53.27
N ALA A 7 3.28 55.50 53.14
CA ALA A 7 3.85 56.47 54.07
C ALA A 7 3.03 56.59 55.36
N ASN A 8 3.62 56.25 56.51
CA ASN A 8 3.01 56.54 57.82
C ASN A 8 3.20 58.01 58.22
N ASN A 9 4.18 58.71 57.63
CA ASN A 9 4.54 60.09 57.96
C ASN A 9 4.67 60.94 56.69
N THR A 10 4.46 62.25 56.81
CA THR A 10 4.71 63.24 55.75
C THR A 10 6.20 63.57 55.67
N SER A 11 6.74 63.72 54.46
CA SER A 11 8.12 64.16 54.21
C SER A 11 8.15 65.28 53.17
N SER A 12 8.83 66.39 53.48
CA SER A 12 9.09 67.47 52.51
C SER A 12 10.29 67.21 51.60
N LEU A 13 11.15 66.25 51.96
CA LEU A 13 12.37 65.91 51.20
C LEU A 13 12.29 64.56 50.50
N GLY A 14 11.39 63.67 50.95
CA GLY A 14 11.18 62.36 50.37
C GLY A 14 12.13 61.27 50.86
N ILE A 15 12.18 60.19 50.09
CA ILE A 15 13.08 59.05 50.24
C ILE A 15 13.82 58.76 48.95
N SER A 16 14.94 58.07 49.08
CA SER A 16 15.79 57.59 47.99
C SER A 16 15.89 56.06 48.07
N ALA A 17 15.67 55.39 46.95
CA ALA A 17 15.98 53.98 46.80
C ALA A 17 17.38 53.82 46.19
N LEU A 18 18.24 53.07 46.85
CA LEU A 18 19.59 52.76 46.42
C LEU A 18 19.74 51.27 46.14
N ARG A 19 20.65 50.94 45.22
CA ARG A 19 20.99 49.58 44.88
C ARG A 19 21.65 48.89 46.07
N VAL A 20 21.23 47.66 46.37
CA VAL A 20 21.95 46.77 47.29
C VAL A 20 22.42 45.57 46.48
N ALA A 21 23.74 45.41 46.33
CA ALA A 21 24.31 44.37 45.47
C ALA A 21 24.31 42.98 46.14
N ASP A 22 24.41 42.94 47.47
CA ASP A 22 24.36 41.70 48.24
C ASP A 22 22.91 41.30 48.50
N ASN A 23 22.48 40.22 47.85
CA ASN A 23 21.15 39.62 48.01
C ASN A 23 21.14 38.45 49.02
N THR A 24 22.21 38.25 49.78
CA THR A 24 22.38 37.09 50.68
C THR A 24 22.10 37.40 52.15
N TRP A 25 21.67 38.64 52.45
CA TRP A 25 21.33 39.05 53.81
C TRP A 25 20.10 38.31 54.35
N ASP A 26 20.11 38.07 55.66
CA ASP A 26 19.07 37.33 56.38
C ASP A 26 18.29 38.31 57.27
N GLU A 27 16.98 38.41 57.04
CA GLU A 27 16.07 39.32 57.76
C GLU A 27 16.17 39.18 59.29
N LYS A 28 16.48 37.98 59.80
CA LYS A 28 16.57 37.73 61.25
C LYS A 28 17.93 38.09 61.85
N LYS A 29 18.94 38.34 61.01
CA LYS A 29 20.34 38.56 61.44
C LYS A 29 20.89 39.92 61.05
N VAL A 30 20.17 40.68 60.24
CA VAL A 30 20.59 42.01 59.82
C VAL A 30 20.62 42.97 61.03
N THR A 31 21.71 43.69 61.15
CA THR A 31 22.04 44.70 62.17
C THR A 31 22.76 45.85 61.48
N TYR A 32 22.95 46.96 62.17
CA TYR A 32 23.69 48.09 61.60
C TYR A 32 25.12 47.71 61.14
N ASN A 33 25.81 46.84 61.90
CA ASN A 33 27.21 46.50 61.63
C ASN A 33 27.40 45.51 60.46
N ASN A 34 26.36 44.75 60.08
CA ASN A 34 26.41 43.76 59.01
C ASN A 34 25.38 44.02 57.90
N ALA A 35 24.75 45.20 57.88
CA ALA A 35 23.83 45.58 56.83
C ALA A 35 24.58 45.65 55.48
N PRO A 36 24.00 45.14 54.39
CA PRO A 36 24.56 45.29 53.06
C PRO A 36 24.90 46.74 52.71
N ALA A 37 26.03 46.92 52.02
CA ALA A 37 26.45 48.26 51.59
C ALA A 37 25.44 48.86 50.60
N LEU A 38 25.07 50.13 50.85
CA LEU A 38 24.24 50.91 49.94
C LEU A 38 25.07 51.40 48.76
N GLY A 39 24.62 51.05 47.55
CA GLY A 39 25.24 51.42 46.30
C GLY A 39 24.68 52.71 45.70
N SER A 40 24.65 52.78 44.37
CA SER A 40 24.16 53.95 43.63
C SER A 40 22.67 54.22 43.84
N LEU A 41 22.28 55.49 43.75
CA LEU A 41 20.88 55.91 43.69
C LEU A 41 20.18 55.30 42.46
N ILE A 42 18.97 54.76 42.66
CA ILE A 42 18.08 54.27 41.60
C ILE A 42 17.09 55.38 41.25
N SER A 43 16.34 55.85 42.25
CA SER A 43 15.36 56.93 42.12
C SER A 43 15.06 57.54 43.50
N SER A 44 14.48 58.75 43.50
CA SER A 44 13.96 59.42 44.69
C SER A 44 12.47 59.75 44.50
N SER A 45 11.72 59.83 45.59
CA SER A 45 10.26 60.07 45.55
C SER A 45 9.86 61.53 45.44
N GLY A 46 10.73 62.47 45.83
CA GLY A 46 10.31 63.82 46.19
C GLY A 46 9.39 63.85 47.43
N SER A 47 8.79 65.00 47.74
CA SER A 47 7.91 65.18 48.90
C SER A 47 6.63 64.35 48.79
N PHE A 48 6.12 63.87 49.93
CA PHE A 48 4.85 63.13 50.01
C PHE A 48 4.16 63.35 51.36
N THR A 49 2.85 63.10 51.43
CA THR A 49 2.04 63.14 52.66
C THR A 49 1.83 61.75 53.26
N SER A 50 1.56 61.69 54.56
CA SER A 50 1.15 60.46 55.23
C SER A 50 -0.19 59.93 54.69
N GLY A 51 -0.40 58.61 54.77
CA GLY A 51 -1.67 57.96 54.44
C GLY A 51 -1.84 57.59 52.96
N GLY A 52 -0.75 57.54 52.19
CA GLY A 52 -0.78 57.19 50.77
C GLY A 52 0.46 56.45 50.29
N TRP A 53 0.37 55.90 49.08
CA TRP A 53 1.47 55.22 48.41
C TRP A 53 2.45 56.21 47.80
N VAL A 54 3.73 56.04 48.14
CA VAL A 54 4.87 56.73 47.56
C VAL A 54 5.45 55.82 46.48
N SER A 55 5.59 56.34 45.26
CA SER A 55 6.09 55.56 44.12
C SER A 55 7.52 56.00 43.76
N LEU A 56 8.40 55.03 43.53
CA LEU A 56 9.74 55.23 42.99
C LEU A 56 9.87 54.43 41.70
N ASP A 57 10.36 55.06 40.64
CA ASP A 57 10.68 54.37 39.40
C ASP A 57 11.95 53.53 39.62
N VAL A 58 11.82 52.21 39.46
CA VAL A 58 12.94 51.27 39.58
C VAL A 58 13.15 50.49 38.29
N THR A 59 12.59 50.97 37.18
CA THR A 59 12.65 50.30 35.86
C THR A 59 14.08 50.09 35.40
N GLY A 60 14.98 51.05 35.65
CA GLY A 60 16.40 50.91 35.29
C GLY A 60 17.17 49.87 36.12
N TYR A 61 16.62 49.41 37.25
CA TYR A 61 17.27 48.44 38.13
C TYR A 61 16.67 47.03 38.02
N VAL A 62 15.36 46.91 37.84
CA VAL A 62 14.66 45.63 37.68
C VAL A 62 14.52 45.31 36.20
N ILE A 63 15.49 44.55 35.66
CA ILE A 63 15.69 44.35 34.22
C ILE A 63 15.40 42.93 33.72
N GLY A 64 14.92 42.04 34.59
CA GLY A 64 14.61 40.64 34.26
C GLY A 64 14.36 39.80 35.51
N ASP A 65 14.26 38.49 35.32
CA ASP A 65 14.04 37.55 36.43
C ASP A 65 15.22 37.54 37.39
N GLY A 66 14.95 37.55 38.71
CA GLY A 66 15.99 37.49 39.73
C GLY A 66 15.59 38.09 41.07
N VAL A 67 16.53 38.06 42.01
CA VAL A 67 16.39 38.67 43.34
C VAL A 67 16.94 40.09 43.31
N TYR A 68 16.16 41.05 43.81
CA TYR A 68 16.53 42.46 43.88
C TYR A 68 16.41 42.96 45.32
N SER A 69 17.47 43.59 45.83
CA SER A 69 17.48 44.25 47.14
C SER A 69 17.55 45.76 47.00
N PHE A 70 16.76 46.47 47.83
CA PHE A 70 16.70 47.93 47.85
C PHE A 70 17.08 48.44 49.23
N GLY A 71 17.92 49.46 49.27
CA GLY A 71 18.17 50.23 50.48
C GLY A 71 17.42 51.56 50.42
N LEU A 72 16.77 51.94 51.52
CA LEU A 72 16.01 53.18 51.60
C LEU A 72 16.73 54.18 52.51
N THR A 73 16.94 55.40 52.03
CA THR A 73 17.47 56.50 52.83
C THR A 73 16.60 57.74 52.68
N THR A 74 16.76 58.69 53.60
CA THR A 74 16.19 60.03 53.47
C THR A 74 17.27 61.06 53.74
N PRO A 75 17.30 62.19 53.03
CA PRO A 75 18.21 63.29 53.34
C PRO A 75 17.74 64.10 54.57
N GLY A 76 16.53 63.84 55.10
CA GLY A 76 16.01 64.50 56.29
C GLY A 76 16.60 63.94 57.59
N THR A 77 16.52 64.74 58.65
CA THR A 77 16.90 64.33 60.02
C THR A 77 15.72 63.79 60.82
N THR A 78 14.53 63.73 60.21
CA THR A 78 13.30 63.20 60.80
C THR A 78 13.09 61.75 60.37
N THR A 79 12.74 60.88 61.33
CA THR A 79 12.46 59.48 61.06
C THR A 79 11.21 59.34 60.19
N LEU A 80 11.33 58.56 59.11
CA LEU A 80 10.20 58.14 58.28
C LEU A 80 9.91 56.67 58.55
N SER A 81 8.64 56.33 58.72
CA SER A 81 8.18 54.95 58.93
C SER A 81 7.31 54.47 57.77
N PHE A 82 7.54 53.21 57.38
CA PHE A 82 6.74 52.47 56.40
C PHE A 82 6.36 51.11 57.02
N PRO A 83 5.15 50.57 56.75
CA PRO A 83 4.78 49.25 57.23
C PRO A 83 5.73 48.16 56.71
N SER A 84 6.22 47.30 57.60
CA SER A 84 6.99 46.10 57.22
C SER A 84 6.06 44.97 56.78
N LEU A 85 6.62 43.91 56.19
CA LEU A 85 5.84 42.71 55.79
C LEU A 85 4.98 42.15 56.94
N ASN A 86 5.49 42.21 58.18
CA ASN A 86 4.80 41.71 59.38
C ASN A 86 3.57 42.54 59.80
N SER A 87 3.37 43.73 59.22
CA SER A 87 2.15 44.52 59.46
C SER A 87 0.91 43.88 58.83
N GLY A 88 1.08 42.99 57.84
CA GLY A 88 0.00 42.31 57.13
C GLY A 88 -0.79 43.17 56.14
N VAL A 89 -0.62 44.50 56.15
CA VAL A 89 -1.30 45.43 55.25
C VAL A 89 -0.36 46.56 54.85
N ASN A 90 -0.50 47.08 53.63
CA ASN A 90 0.23 48.26 53.15
C ASN A 90 1.78 48.17 53.22
N TYR A 91 2.33 46.95 53.23
CA TYR A 91 3.78 46.73 53.13
C TYR A 91 4.29 47.04 51.72
N ALA A 92 5.60 47.20 51.59
CA ALA A 92 6.26 47.52 50.33
C ALA A 92 5.89 46.54 49.20
N GLN A 93 5.62 47.06 48.00
CA GLN A 93 5.34 46.24 46.80
C GLN A 93 6.09 46.75 45.58
N ILE A 94 6.40 45.85 44.65
CA ILE A 94 6.89 46.21 43.32
C ILE A 94 5.83 45.90 42.28
N ILE A 95 5.53 46.88 41.44
CA ILE A 95 4.57 46.76 40.34
C ILE A 95 5.33 46.67 39.03
N LEU A 96 5.10 45.58 38.28
CA LEU A 96 5.58 45.40 36.92
C LEU A 96 4.42 45.67 35.97
N SER A 97 4.62 46.59 35.02
CA SER A 97 3.65 46.90 33.96
C SER A 97 4.31 46.55 32.63
N PHE A 98 3.63 45.73 31.84
CA PHE A 98 4.08 45.30 30.51
C PHE A 98 3.22 46.01 29.45
N LEU A 99 3.81 46.36 28.31
CA LEU A 99 3.03 46.71 27.11
C LEU A 99 2.32 45.43 26.64
N ALA A 100 1.02 45.49 26.37
CA ALA A 100 0.31 44.34 25.81
C ALA A 100 0.94 43.99 24.45
N GLY A 101 1.40 42.75 24.28
CA GLY A 101 1.80 42.24 22.98
C GLY A 101 0.62 42.21 22.01
N ASP A 102 0.89 42.28 20.72
CA ASP A 102 -0.16 42.12 19.70
C ASP A 102 -0.79 40.73 19.81
N LEU A 103 -2.12 40.67 19.82
CA LEU A 103 -2.91 39.44 19.91
C LEU A 103 -3.83 39.25 18.69
N THR A 104 -3.80 40.18 17.75
CA THR A 104 -4.64 40.12 16.55
C THR A 104 -3.85 39.42 15.46
N PRO A 105 -4.31 38.29 14.93
CA PRO A 105 -3.63 37.65 13.81
C PRO A 105 -3.84 38.44 12.50
N PRO A 106 -2.92 38.29 11.54
CA PRO A 106 -3.12 38.79 10.18
C PRO A 106 -4.40 38.24 9.53
N SER A 107 -4.89 38.94 8.50
CA SER A 107 -5.98 38.43 7.66
C SER A 107 -5.54 37.15 6.91
N THR A 108 -6.46 36.22 6.68
CA THR A 108 -6.18 35.04 5.86
C THR A 108 -5.81 35.41 4.42
N PRO A 109 -4.73 34.85 3.84
CA PRO A 109 -4.39 35.04 2.43
C PRO A 109 -5.54 34.57 1.52
N THR A 110 -5.82 35.31 0.45
CA THR A 110 -6.90 35.01 -0.52
C THR A 110 -6.37 34.88 -1.94
N GLY A 111 -7.17 34.31 -2.85
CA GLY A 111 -6.78 34.20 -4.27
C GLY A 111 -5.56 33.32 -4.52
N LEU A 112 -5.32 32.31 -3.67
CA LEU A 112 -4.26 31.34 -3.90
C LEU A 112 -4.52 30.58 -5.21
N THR A 113 -3.55 30.63 -6.11
CA THR A 113 -3.53 29.90 -7.38
C THR A 113 -2.28 29.04 -7.45
N ALA A 114 -2.39 27.92 -8.16
CA ALA A 114 -1.28 27.02 -8.44
C ALA A 114 -1.21 26.78 -9.96
N SER A 115 0.00 26.78 -10.50
CA SER A 115 0.26 26.49 -11.91
C SER A 115 1.39 25.47 -12.03
N ALA A 116 1.28 24.54 -12.97
CA ALA A 116 2.19 23.42 -13.13
C ALA A 116 3.12 23.60 -14.33
N THR A 117 4.40 23.30 -14.13
CA THR A 117 5.41 23.12 -15.17
C THR A 117 5.87 21.67 -15.12
N ALA A 118 5.75 20.92 -16.22
CA ALA A 118 5.96 19.47 -16.22
C ALA A 118 7.43 19.03 -16.32
N THR A 119 8.35 19.93 -16.70
CA THR A 119 9.76 19.56 -16.93
C THR A 119 10.70 20.72 -16.57
N PRO A 120 11.32 20.72 -15.38
CA PRO A 120 11.11 19.78 -14.26
C PRO A 120 9.72 19.96 -13.63
N LEU A 121 9.24 18.95 -12.88
CA LEU A 121 7.97 19.01 -12.16
C LEU A 121 8.00 20.11 -11.08
N GLN A 122 7.29 21.19 -11.35
CA GLN A 122 7.32 22.40 -10.54
C GLN A 122 5.92 23.01 -10.42
N VAL A 123 5.59 23.47 -9.21
CA VAL A 123 4.36 24.22 -8.93
C VAL A 123 4.71 25.66 -8.59
N SER A 124 4.19 26.61 -9.36
CA SER A 124 4.26 28.03 -9.05
C SER A 124 2.96 28.48 -8.41
N LEU A 125 3.07 28.99 -7.17
CA LEU A 125 1.99 29.53 -6.36
C LEU A 125 1.98 31.05 -6.40
N SER A 126 0.79 31.64 -6.39
CA SER A 126 0.59 33.07 -6.16
C SER A 126 -0.67 33.31 -5.34
N TRP A 127 -0.62 34.27 -4.41
CA TRP A 127 -1.75 34.66 -3.57
C TRP A 127 -1.82 36.19 -3.38
N THR A 128 -2.95 36.66 -2.88
CA THR A 128 -3.15 38.06 -2.51
C THR A 128 -2.58 38.32 -1.12
N ALA A 129 -1.87 39.45 -0.97
CA ALA A 129 -1.26 39.83 0.30
C ALA A 129 -2.29 40.01 1.42
N SER A 130 -1.92 39.56 2.62
CA SER A 130 -2.64 39.79 3.87
C SER A 130 -2.36 41.16 4.46
N THR A 131 -3.23 41.60 5.36
CA THR A 131 -3.06 42.82 6.17
C THR A 131 -3.13 42.49 7.65
N ASP A 132 -2.50 43.32 8.48
CA ASP A 132 -2.47 43.20 9.92
C ASP A 132 -2.54 44.59 10.57
N ASN A 133 -2.96 44.69 11.83
CA ASN A 133 -3.05 45.96 12.58
C ASN A 133 -1.67 46.54 12.92
N VAL A 134 -0.61 45.72 12.95
CA VAL A 134 0.78 46.17 13.10
C VAL A 134 1.56 45.89 11.82
N SER A 135 1.75 44.61 11.47
CA SER A 135 2.46 44.20 10.26
C SER A 135 2.40 42.69 10.05
N VAL A 136 2.28 42.28 8.78
CA VAL A 136 2.52 40.88 8.39
C VAL A 136 4.02 40.61 8.33
N THR A 137 4.52 39.68 9.15
CA THR A 137 5.93 39.29 9.18
C THR A 137 6.25 38.28 8.08
N GLY A 138 5.34 37.36 7.80
CA GLY A 138 5.55 36.34 6.79
C GLY A 138 4.33 35.51 6.45
N TYR A 139 4.56 34.52 5.59
CA TYR A 139 3.58 33.49 5.22
C TYR A 139 4.19 32.10 5.39
N THR A 140 3.38 31.14 5.83
CA THR A 140 3.75 29.72 5.81
C THR A 140 3.04 29.04 4.65
N VAL A 141 3.80 28.34 3.79
CA VAL A 141 3.27 27.58 2.66
C VAL A 141 3.16 26.12 3.07
N TYR A 142 2.00 25.53 2.83
CA TYR A 142 1.70 24.15 3.17
C TYR A 142 1.45 23.32 1.91
N ARG A 143 1.88 22.06 1.92
CA ARG A 143 1.55 21.04 0.92
C ARG A 143 0.96 19.81 1.61
N GLY A 144 -0.28 19.47 1.28
CA GLY A 144 -0.99 18.37 1.94
C GLY A 144 -1.11 18.56 3.46
N GLY A 145 -1.20 19.80 3.93
CA GLY A 145 -1.30 20.17 5.35
C GLY A 145 0.04 20.31 6.08
N ASN A 146 1.18 19.92 5.48
CA ASN A 146 2.50 20.06 6.09
C ASN A 146 3.18 21.36 5.64
N SER A 147 3.80 22.10 6.55
CA SER A 147 4.60 23.29 6.21
C SER A 147 5.83 22.86 5.40
N ILE A 148 6.04 23.49 4.25
CA ILE A 148 7.17 23.23 3.36
C ILE A 148 8.10 24.44 3.23
N ALA A 149 7.62 25.63 3.58
CA ALA A 149 8.41 26.87 3.53
C ALA A 149 7.77 27.99 4.35
N THR A 150 8.61 28.95 4.71
CA THR A 150 8.22 30.25 5.25
C THR A 150 8.83 31.34 4.38
N VAL A 151 8.04 32.34 3.99
CA VAL A 151 8.49 33.48 3.17
C VAL A 151 8.18 34.80 3.86
N ASN A 152 8.91 35.86 3.50
CA ASN A 152 8.75 37.19 4.08
C ASN A 152 7.36 37.79 3.79
N GLY A 153 6.90 38.72 4.64
CA GLY A 153 5.55 39.30 4.57
C GLY A 153 5.24 40.12 3.30
N THR A 154 6.26 40.45 2.51
CA THR A 154 6.11 41.09 1.18
C THR A 154 6.06 40.10 0.02
N THR A 155 6.33 38.82 0.26
CA THR A 155 6.34 37.76 -0.75
C THR A 155 4.93 37.23 -0.96
N THR A 156 4.46 37.24 -2.21
CA THR A 156 3.13 36.74 -2.62
C THR A 156 3.19 35.60 -3.63
N THR A 157 4.36 34.99 -3.78
CA THR A 157 4.62 33.88 -4.70
C THR A 157 5.58 32.87 -4.09
N PHE A 158 5.41 31.59 -4.42
CA PHE A 158 6.34 30.54 -4.02
C PHE A 158 6.43 29.48 -5.12
N THR A 159 7.60 28.85 -5.24
CA THR A 159 7.83 27.79 -6.22
C THR A 159 8.25 26.53 -5.49
N ASP A 160 7.48 25.46 -5.66
CA ASP A 160 7.75 24.13 -5.12
C ASP A 160 8.25 23.19 -6.23
N MET A 161 9.30 22.41 -5.94
CA MET A 161 9.74 21.32 -6.82
C MET A 161 9.18 20.00 -6.26
N VAL A 162 8.37 19.32 -7.06
CA VAL A 162 7.73 18.07 -6.65
C VAL A 162 8.45 16.86 -7.27
N PRO A 163 8.57 15.74 -6.54
CA PRO A 163 9.44 14.65 -6.94
C PRO A 163 8.84 13.72 -8.00
N ALA A 164 7.52 13.69 -8.17
CA ALA A 164 6.83 12.75 -9.06
C ALA A 164 5.49 13.33 -9.55
N PRO A 165 4.89 12.77 -10.62
CA PRO A 165 3.52 13.06 -10.99
C PRO A 165 2.53 12.73 -9.86
N GLY A 166 1.34 13.34 -9.88
CA GLY A 166 0.34 13.12 -8.84
C GLY A 166 -0.51 14.35 -8.52
N ILE A 167 -1.31 14.23 -7.46
CA ILE A 167 -2.20 15.29 -6.99
C ILE A 167 -1.55 15.98 -5.79
N TYR A 168 -1.39 17.30 -5.89
CA TYR A 168 -0.91 18.15 -4.81
C TYR A 168 -1.98 19.18 -4.44
N SER A 169 -1.98 19.60 -3.19
CA SER A 169 -2.90 20.61 -2.67
C SER A 169 -2.13 21.55 -1.76
N TYR A 170 -2.25 22.85 -2.03
CA TYR A 170 -1.51 23.89 -1.33
C TYR A 170 -2.45 24.82 -0.57
N THR A 171 -2.00 25.25 0.61
CA THR A 171 -2.61 26.32 1.40
C THR A 171 -1.53 27.27 1.92
N VAL A 172 -1.90 28.49 2.26
CA VAL A 172 -0.99 29.49 2.81
C VAL A 172 -1.64 30.17 4.01
N ASP A 173 -0.91 30.38 5.10
CA ASP A 173 -1.30 31.27 6.20
C ASP A 173 -0.37 32.47 6.28
N ALA A 174 -0.78 33.51 7.03
CA ALA A 174 0.04 34.67 7.33
C ALA A 174 0.31 34.74 8.85
N PHE A 175 1.49 35.22 9.24
CA PHE A 175 1.86 35.41 10.64
C PHE A 175 2.54 36.75 10.89
N ASP A 176 2.44 37.24 12.12
CA ASP A 176 3.02 38.50 12.58
C ASP A 176 4.30 38.28 13.44
N ALA A 177 4.86 39.35 14.00
CA ALA A 177 6.06 39.29 14.84
C ALA A 177 5.77 38.82 16.27
N ALA A 178 4.51 38.87 16.70
CA ALA A 178 4.05 38.37 18.00
C ALA A 178 3.78 36.86 17.98
N GLY A 179 3.77 36.24 16.80
CA GLY A 179 3.54 34.80 16.60
C GLY A 179 2.08 34.44 16.40
N ASN A 180 1.20 35.42 16.11
CA ASN A 180 -0.19 35.14 15.77
C ASN A 180 -0.29 34.68 14.31
N HIS A 181 -1.08 33.62 14.06
CA HIS A 181 -1.30 33.05 12.73
C HIS A 181 -2.75 33.23 12.29
N SER A 182 -2.95 33.57 11.01
CA SER A 182 -4.27 33.56 10.37
C SER A 182 -4.80 32.13 10.21
N SER A 183 -6.07 31.97 9.85
CA SER A 183 -6.51 30.71 9.22
C SER A 183 -5.82 30.53 7.87
N GLN A 184 -5.65 29.28 7.43
CA GLN A 184 -5.12 28.96 6.10
C GLN A 184 -6.09 29.39 4.99
N SER A 185 -5.54 29.74 3.82
CA SER A 185 -6.31 30.05 2.61
C SER A 185 -7.17 28.88 2.14
N THR A 186 -8.11 29.13 1.23
CA THR A 186 -8.73 28.05 0.44
C THR A 186 -7.65 27.27 -0.30
N ALA A 187 -7.81 25.94 -0.36
CA ALA A 187 -6.84 25.06 -0.99
C ALA A 187 -6.81 25.24 -2.51
N ALA A 188 -5.60 25.27 -3.08
CA ALA A 188 -5.37 25.24 -4.51
C ALA A 188 -4.87 23.83 -4.93
N PRO A 189 -5.74 22.96 -5.44
CA PRO A 189 -5.33 21.65 -5.96
C PRO A 189 -4.66 21.80 -7.33
N ILE A 190 -3.67 20.95 -7.59
CA ILE A 190 -2.99 20.85 -8.89
C ILE A 190 -2.68 19.37 -9.17
N THR A 191 -2.72 18.97 -10.43
CA THR A 191 -2.46 17.59 -10.85
C THR A 191 -1.39 17.57 -11.92
N PHE A 192 -0.39 16.70 -11.75
CA PHE A 192 0.55 16.32 -12.78
C PHE A 192 0.13 14.98 -13.36
N ALA A 193 -0.17 14.97 -14.66
CA ALA A 193 -0.38 13.73 -15.38
C ALA A 193 0.93 12.93 -15.43
N ASP A 194 0.82 11.64 -15.16
CA ASP A 194 1.91 10.71 -15.40
C ASP A 194 1.99 10.37 -16.89
N VAL A 195 3.15 10.60 -17.48
CA VAL A 195 3.44 10.41 -18.90
C VAL A 195 4.65 9.52 -19.14
N THR A 196 5.25 9.00 -18.06
CA THR A 196 6.42 8.14 -18.14
C THR A 196 5.92 6.70 -18.22
N PRO A 197 6.21 5.95 -19.29
CA PRO A 197 5.85 4.54 -19.31
C PRO A 197 6.75 3.71 -18.38
N PRO A 198 6.24 2.56 -17.87
CA PRO A 198 7.07 1.60 -17.15
C PRO A 198 8.30 1.12 -17.94
N SER A 199 9.26 0.52 -17.25
CA SER A 199 10.35 -0.19 -17.91
C SER A 199 9.84 -1.43 -18.68
N VAL A 200 10.52 -1.80 -19.76
CA VAL A 200 10.27 -3.08 -20.45
C VAL A 200 10.51 -4.24 -19.48
N PRO A 201 9.62 -5.25 -19.42
CA PRO A 201 9.86 -6.45 -18.61
C PRO A 201 11.19 -7.12 -19.00
N ASN A 202 12.02 -7.47 -18.01
CA ASN A 202 13.30 -8.13 -18.25
C ASN A 202 13.21 -9.65 -18.07
N ASN A 203 14.22 -10.40 -18.52
CA ASN A 203 14.33 -11.86 -18.37
C ASN A 203 13.09 -12.62 -18.87
N PHE A 204 12.47 -12.13 -19.95
CA PHE A 204 11.33 -12.80 -20.57
C PHE A 204 11.74 -14.17 -21.13
N SER A 205 10.93 -15.19 -20.84
CA SER A 205 11.11 -16.56 -21.28
C SER A 205 9.77 -17.17 -21.67
N ALA A 206 9.80 -18.06 -22.66
CA ALA A 206 8.66 -18.86 -23.09
C ALA A 206 9.11 -20.31 -23.30
N ALA A 207 8.34 -21.26 -22.79
CA ALA A 207 8.62 -22.68 -22.90
C ALA A 207 7.35 -23.49 -23.21
N ALA A 208 7.36 -24.24 -24.30
CA ALA A 208 6.31 -25.21 -24.57
C ALA A 208 6.52 -26.45 -23.69
N VAL A 209 5.71 -26.58 -22.64
CA VAL A 209 5.84 -27.66 -21.64
C VAL A 209 5.01 -28.89 -22.00
N SER A 210 4.02 -28.74 -22.88
CA SER A 210 3.28 -29.86 -23.47
C SER A 210 2.70 -29.48 -24.84
N ALA A 211 2.08 -30.44 -25.52
CA ALA A 211 1.39 -30.21 -26.78
C ALA A 211 0.23 -29.19 -26.68
N THR A 212 -0.24 -28.88 -25.47
CA THR A 212 -1.37 -27.98 -25.22
C THR A 212 -1.07 -26.93 -24.14
N GLN A 213 0.22 -26.63 -23.88
CA GLN A 213 0.58 -25.64 -22.88
C GLN A 213 1.93 -24.99 -23.16
N VAL A 214 1.95 -23.65 -23.09
CA VAL A 214 3.16 -22.82 -23.07
C VAL A 214 3.20 -22.04 -21.76
N ASN A 215 4.33 -22.07 -21.06
CA ASN A 215 4.56 -21.26 -19.87
C ASN A 215 5.46 -20.08 -20.20
N LEU A 216 5.08 -18.91 -19.71
CA LEU A 216 5.79 -17.64 -19.83
C LEU A 216 6.25 -17.18 -18.45
N ALA A 217 7.41 -16.54 -18.37
CA ALA A 217 7.89 -15.89 -17.15
C ALA A 217 8.76 -14.67 -17.48
N TRP A 218 8.73 -13.66 -16.61
CA TRP A 218 9.54 -12.44 -16.70
C TRP A 218 9.86 -11.91 -15.30
N THR A 219 10.73 -10.90 -15.23
CA THR A 219 11.00 -10.13 -14.00
C THR A 219 10.25 -8.81 -13.99
N ALA A 220 9.95 -8.32 -12.78
CA ALA A 220 9.13 -7.13 -12.57
C ALA A 220 9.73 -5.87 -13.23
N SER A 221 8.85 -5.07 -13.81
CA SER A 221 9.16 -3.72 -14.29
C SER A 221 9.14 -2.69 -13.15
N THR A 222 9.76 -1.53 -13.39
CA THR A 222 9.73 -0.36 -12.50
C THR A 222 9.16 0.84 -13.23
N ASP A 223 8.62 1.78 -12.47
CA ASP A 223 7.99 3.01 -12.97
C ASP A 223 8.14 4.13 -11.91
N ASP A 224 8.02 5.40 -12.29
CA ASP A 224 8.20 6.54 -11.37
C ASP A 224 7.00 6.75 -10.43
N VAL A 225 5.80 6.34 -10.84
CA VAL A 225 4.60 6.31 -9.99
C VAL A 225 4.23 4.89 -9.57
N GLY A 226 4.19 3.96 -10.53
CA GLY A 226 3.96 2.55 -10.27
C GLY A 226 3.39 1.75 -11.44
N VAL A 227 3.84 0.51 -11.57
CA VAL A 227 3.33 -0.45 -12.55
C VAL A 227 1.95 -0.96 -12.13
N ALA A 228 0.96 -0.89 -13.03
CA ALA A 228 -0.38 -1.42 -12.81
C ALA A 228 -0.52 -2.88 -13.28
N GLY A 229 0.20 -3.27 -14.33
CA GLY A 229 0.13 -4.64 -14.84
C GLY A 229 1.02 -4.94 -16.05
N TYR A 230 0.75 -6.08 -16.66
CA TYR A 230 1.44 -6.56 -17.86
C TYR A 230 0.45 -7.01 -18.93
N THR A 231 0.72 -6.70 -20.19
CA THR A 231 -0.05 -7.24 -21.31
C THR A 231 0.73 -8.37 -21.96
N VAL A 232 0.12 -9.55 -22.06
CA VAL A 232 0.69 -10.70 -22.76
C VAL A 232 0.16 -10.70 -24.19
N TYR A 233 1.09 -10.78 -25.14
CA TYR A 233 0.78 -10.86 -26.56
C TYR A 233 1.10 -12.26 -27.09
N ARG A 234 0.25 -12.74 -28.00
CA ARG A 234 0.48 -13.95 -28.80
C ARG A 234 0.27 -13.62 -30.27
N ASP A 235 1.28 -13.92 -31.09
CA ASP A 235 1.32 -13.65 -32.53
C ASP A 235 1.01 -12.18 -32.87
N GLY A 236 1.48 -11.27 -32.01
CA GLY A 236 1.31 -9.82 -32.15
C GLY A 236 -0.05 -9.27 -31.68
N ALA A 237 -0.99 -10.12 -31.26
CA ALA A 237 -2.27 -9.70 -30.72
C ALA A 237 -2.30 -9.83 -29.18
N VAL A 238 -3.07 -8.96 -28.52
CA VAL A 238 -3.29 -9.06 -27.07
C VAL A 238 -3.99 -10.38 -26.77
N LEU A 239 -3.36 -11.20 -25.92
CA LEU A 239 -3.94 -12.43 -25.40
C LEU A 239 -4.67 -12.17 -24.08
N THR A 240 -4.03 -11.44 -23.16
CA THR A 240 -4.60 -11.10 -21.84
C THR A 240 -3.81 -9.96 -21.16
N SER A 241 -4.39 -9.39 -20.11
CA SER A 241 -3.71 -8.46 -19.20
C SER A 241 -3.70 -9.03 -17.78
N LEU A 242 -2.60 -8.83 -17.07
CA LEU A 242 -2.34 -9.39 -15.75
C LEU A 242 -2.03 -8.27 -14.75
N ALA A 243 -2.32 -8.49 -13.47
CA ALA A 243 -1.98 -7.55 -12.41
C ALA A 243 -0.46 -7.44 -12.21
N ALA A 244 0.02 -6.32 -11.66
CA ALA A 244 1.44 -6.05 -11.44
C ALA A 244 2.19 -7.12 -10.61
N SER A 245 1.49 -7.91 -9.80
CA SER A 245 2.08 -9.02 -9.03
C SER A 245 2.28 -10.31 -9.85
N SER A 246 1.73 -10.38 -11.05
CA SER A 246 1.84 -11.56 -11.93
C SER A 246 3.11 -11.46 -12.77
N LEU A 247 4.04 -12.38 -12.54
CA LEU A 247 5.32 -12.46 -13.26
C LEU A 247 5.45 -13.72 -14.12
N SER A 248 4.33 -14.42 -14.32
CA SER A 248 4.23 -15.61 -15.14
C SER A 248 2.83 -15.79 -15.70
N PHE A 249 2.72 -16.55 -16.79
CA PHE A 249 1.46 -16.89 -17.43
C PHE A 249 1.52 -18.29 -18.02
N SER A 250 0.42 -19.03 -17.98
CA SER A 250 0.32 -20.36 -18.59
C SER A 250 -0.77 -20.34 -19.66
N ASP A 251 -0.36 -20.36 -20.93
CA ASP A 251 -1.27 -20.44 -22.06
C ASP A 251 -1.63 -21.90 -22.34
N THR A 252 -2.84 -22.30 -21.93
CA THR A 252 -3.41 -23.64 -22.18
C THR A 252 -4.34 -23.68 -23.40
N SER A 253 -4.45 -22.59 -24.14
CA SER A 253 -5.31 -22.48 -25.34
C SER A 253 -4.57 -22.82 -26.64
N VAL A 254 -3.30 -23.22 -26.55
CA VAL A 254 -2.44 -23.56 -27.69
C VAL A 254 -2.77 -24.95 -28.25
N SER A 255 -2.62 -25.08 -29.56
CA SER A 255 -2.71 -26.35 -30.29
C SER A 255 -1.35 -27.02 -30.44
N ALA A 256 -1.35 -28.35 -30.58
CA ALA A 256 -0.15 -29.17 -30.79
C ALA A 256 0.54 -28.88 -32.12
N SER A 257 1.85 -29.13 -32.21
CA SER A 257 2.65 -28.94 -33.44
C SER A 257 2.48 -27.54 -34.08
N THR A 258 2.25 -26.52 -33.27
CA THR A 258 1.99 -25.15 -33.73
C THR A 258 3.03 -24.21 -33.14
N SER A 259 3.59 -23.35 -33.97
CA SER A 259 4.50 -22.29 -33.55
C SER A 259 3.70 -21.07 -33.11
N TYR A 260 4.06 -20.50 -31.97
CA TYR A 260 3.49 -19.28 -31.41
C TYR A 260 4.62 -18.32 -31.04
N SER A 261 4.39 -17.02 -31.26
CA SER A 261 5.30 -15.95 -30.84
C SER A 261 4.71 -15.21 -29.63
N TYR A 262 5.45 -15.10 -28.54
CA TYR A 262 5.01 -14.40 -27.33
C TYR A 262 5.86 -13.18 -27.03
N ALA A 263 5.22 -12.12 -26.54
CA ALA A 263 5.88 -10.94 -25.99
C ALA A 263 5.06 -10.41 -24.80
N VAL A 264 5.69 -9.60 -23.95
CA VAL A 264 5.03 -8.98 -22.79
C VAL A 264 5.45 -7.51 -22.72
N ASP A 265 4.49 -6.62 -22.47
CA ASP A 265 4.76 -5.23 -22.05
C ASP A 265 4.31 -5.01 -20.60
N ALA A 266 4.69 -3.88 -20.03
CA ALA A 266 4.19 -3.39 -18.75
C ALA A 266 3.39 -2.10 -18.97
N PHE A 267 2.36 -1.88 -18.16
CA PHE A 267 1.55 -0.68 -18.21
C PHE A 267 1.31 -0.12 -16.80
N ASP A 268 1.12 1.19 -16.70
CA ASP A 268 0.82 1.92 -15.46
C ASP A 268 -0.68 2.25 -15.33
N ALA A 269 -1.06 2.96 -14.25
CA ALA A 269 -2.44 3.37 -14.02
C ALA A 269 -2.90 4.55 -14.89
N ALA A 270 -1.95 5.29 -15.48
CA ALA A 270 -2.21 6.39 -16.40
C ALA A 270 -2.44 5.91 -17.85
N GLY A 271 -2.17 4.64 -18.13
CA GLY A 271 -2.31 4.01 -19.44
C GLY A 271 -1.07 4.13 -20.32
N ASN A 272 0.09 4.48 -19.77
CA ASN A 272 1.34 4.44 -20.51
C ASN A 272 1.84 2.99 -20.59
N HIS A 273 2.25 2.57 -21.78
CA HIS A 273 2.79 1.23 -22.03
C HIS A 273 4.28 1.31 -22.33
N SER A 274 5.04 0.40 -21.73
CA SER A 274 6.42 0.16 -22.13
C SER A 274 6.47 -0.44 -23.54
N ALA A 275 7.66 -0.44 -24.15
CA ALA A 275 7.86 -1.29 -25.32
C ALA A 275 7.69 -2.77 -24.91
N ALA A 276 7.14 -3.60 -25.79
CA ALA A 276 7.08 -5.04 -25.55
C ALA A 276 8.49 -5.66 -25.56
N THR A 277 8.68 -6.74 -24.81
CA THR A 277 9.88 -7.59 -24.89
C THR A 277 10.13 -8.05 -26.32
N THR A 278 11.38 -8.35 -26.67
CA THR A 278 11.68 -9.12 -27.89
C THR A 278 10.88 -10.43 -27.87
N ALA A 279 10.12 -10.68 -28.93
CA ALA A 279 9.25 -11.83 -28.97
C ALA A 279 10.03 -13.15 -29.01
N ILE A 280 9.60 -14.15 -28.25
CA ILE A 280 10.15 -15.50 -28.24
C ILE A 280 9.18 -16.43 -28.96
N THR A 281 9.69 -17.15 -29.96
CA THR A 281 8.92 -18.15 -30.69
C THR A 281 9.15 -19.53 -30.09
N VAL A 282 8.06 -20.24 -29.81
CA VAL A 282 8.08 -21.63 -29.33
C VAL A 282 7.17 -22.49 -30.20
N THR A 283 7.54 -23.75 -30.39
CA THR A 283 6.70 -24.74 -31.09
C THR A 283 6.22 -25.77 -30.10
N THR A 284 4.90 -25.95 -29.99
CA THR A 284 4.34 -27.00 -29.13
C THR A 284 4.69 -28.39 -29.68
N PRO A 285 5.03 -29.36 -28.81
CA PRO A 285 5.21 -30.75 -29.23
C PRO A 285 3.99 -31.33 -29.95
N SER A 286 4.20 -32.40 -30.72
CA SER A 286 3.12 -33.20 -31.28
C SER A 286 2.42 -34.02 -30.21
N LEU A 287 1.11 -34.26 -30.39
CA LEU A 287 0.41 -35.29 -29.63
C LEU A 287 0.92 -36.69 -30.02
N PRO A 288 0.87 -37.69 -29.12
CA PRO A 288 1.28 -39.05 -29.43
C PRO A 288 0.38 -39.63 -30.54
N ALA A 289 0.98 -40.33 -31.51
CA ALA A 289 0.25 -40.91 -32.65
C ALA A 289 -0.73 -42.04 -32.25
N SER A 290 -0.54 -42.65 -31.08
CA SER A 290 -1.39 -43.70 -30.56
C SER A 290 -1.56 -43.56 -29.05
N LEU A 291 -2.75 -43.92 -28.56
CA LEU A 291 -3.02 -44.12 -27.13
C LEU A 291 -3.41 -45.58 -26.91
N THR A 292 -3.00 -46.15 -25.77
CA THR A 292 -3.33 -47.50 -25.35
C THR A 292 -4.07 -47.45 -24.04
N PHE A 293 -5.19 -48.16 -23.94
CA PHE A 293 -6.04 -48.24 -22.76
C PHE A 293 -6.15 -49.71 -22.31
N THR A 294 -6.24 -49.93 -21.01
CA THR A 294 -6.63 -51.22 -20.40
C THR A 294 -8.12 -51.18 -20.07
N PRO A 295 -8.80 -52.34 -20.01
CA PRO A 295 -10.19 -52.35 -19.58
C PRO A 295 -10.31 -51.86 -18.14
N ASP A 296 -11.38 -51.12 -17.83
CA ASP A 296 -11.77 -50.77 -16.46
C ASP A 296 -12.70 -51.81 -15.82
N ALA A 297 -13.25 -52.73 -16.62
CA ALA A 297 -14.01 -53.89 -16.18
C ALA A 297 -13.93 -55.01 -17.21
N ASP A 298 -13.80 -56.26 -16.75
CA ASP A 298 -13.90 -57.45 -17.58
C ASP A 298 -14.59 -58.62 -16.87
N ALA A 299 -15.37 -59.40 -17.61
CA ALA A 299 -16.01 -60.61 -17.08
C ALA A 299 -16.44 -61.52 -18.22
N TYR A 300 -16.78 -62.77 -17.91
CA TYR A 300 -17.61 -63.58 -18.79
C TYR A 300 -18.85 -64.08 -18.07
N VAL A 301 -19.85 -64.46 -18.85
CA VAL A 301 -21.08 -65.09 -18.39
C VAL A 301 -21.24 -66.45 -19.06
N ASN A 302 -21.86 -67.41 -18.38
CA ASN A 302 -21.97 -68.79 -18.86
C ASN A 302 -23.39 -69.29 -18.69
N SER A 303 -24.04 -69.70 -19.79
CA SER A 303 -25.42 -70.22 -19.77
C SER A 303 -25.55 -71.52 -18.97
N GLY A 304 -24.47 -72.29 -18.81
CA GLY A 304 -24.43 -73.48 -17.97
C GLY A 304 -24.39 -73.19 -16.46
N SER A 305 -24.18 -71.93 -16.06
CA SER A 305 -24.17 -71.50 -14.66
C SER A 305 -24.69 -70.06 -14.56
N PRO A 306 -26.00 -69.84 -14.81
CA PRO A 306 -26.50 -68.55 -15.22
C PRO A 306 -26.49 -67.46 -14.14
N ASP A 307 -26.46 -67.85 -12.85
CA ASP A 307 -26.38 -66.94 -11.71
C ASP A 307 -24.95 -66.74 -11.19
N THR A 308 -23.95 -67.39 -11.80
CA THR A 308 -22.55 -67.27 -11.36
C THR A 308 -21.89 -66.05 -11.98
N ASN A 309 -21.27 -65.22 -11.14
CA ASN A 309 -20.39 -64.13 -11.57
C ASN A 309 -18.96 -64.65 -11.77
N TYR A 310 -18.34 -64.28 -12.90
CA TYR A 310 -16.95 -64.65 -13.21
C TYR A 310 -16.02 -63.44 -13.35
N GLY A 311 -16.35 -62.29 -12.74
CA GLY A 311 -15.54 -61.07 -12.81
C GLY A 311 -14.20 -61.13 -12.06
N SER A 312 -13.92 -62.21 -11.33
CA SER A 312 -12.60 -62.46 -10.72
C SER A 312 -11.76 -63.48 -11.50
N SER A 313 -12.26 -63.96 -12.65
CA SER A 313 -11.54 -64.94 -13.45
C SER A 313 -10.32 -64.32 -14.11
N THR A 314 -9.21 -65.06 -14.17
CA THR A 314 -7.98 -64.63 -14.85
C THR A 314 -7.99 -64.90 -16.35
N SER A 315 -9.16 -65.21 -16.92
CA SER A 315 -9.30 -65.51 -18.35
C SER A 315 -10.67 -65.09 -18.86
N LEU A 316 -10.65 -64.38 -19.99
CA LEU A 316 -11.83 -64.22 -20.85
C LEU A 316 -12.16 -65.54 -21.53
N ARG A 317 -13.45 -65.80 -21.75
CA ARG A 317 -13.93 -67.04 -22.37
C ARG A 317 -15.05 -66.73 -23.34
N VAL A 318 -15.05 -67.44 -24.47
CA VAL A 318 -16.10 -67.40 -25.46
C VAL A 318 -16.41 -68.83 -25.91
N ASP A 319 -17.69 -69.18 -25.97
CA ASP A 319 -18.17 -70.50 -26.40
C ASP A 319 -19.62 -70.41 -26.91
N ALA A 320 -19.99 -71.26 -27.86
CA ALA A 320 -21.33 -71.31 -28.42
C ALA A 320 -22.26 -72.24 -27.62
N SER A 321 -21.72 -73.32 -27.03
CA SER A 321 -22.51 -74.31 -26.29
C SER A 321 -21.69 -75.01 -25.19
N PRO A 322 -21.93 -74.70 -23.89
CA PRO A 322 -22.86 -73.68 -23.41
C PRO A 322 -22.48 -72.29 -23.93
N THR A 323 -23.45 -71.38 -24.01
CA THR A 323 -23.16 -70.02 -24.46
C THR A 323 -22.33 -69.32 -23.40
N VAL A 324 -21.09 -68.96 -23.76
CA VAL A 324 -20.18 -68.19 -22.92
C VAL A 324 -19.79 -66.93 -23.67
N ASN A 325 -20.03 -65.77 -23.05
CA ASN A 325 -19.75 -64.46 -23.65
C ASN A 325 -18.89 -63.63 -22.69
N SER A 326 -17.79 -63.07 -23.20
CA SER A 326 -16.97 -62.09 -22.48
C SER A 326 -17.40 -60.65 -22.76
N TYR A 327 -17.34 -59.81 -21.71
CA TYR A 327 -17.64 -58.39 -21.74
C TYR A 327 -16.40 -57.60 -21.30
N LEU A 328 -16.13 -56.50 -22.00
CA LEU A 328 -15.01 -55.60 -21.74
C LEU A 328 -15.54 -54.16 -21.74
N ARG A 329 -15.11 -53.34 -20.78
CA ARG A 329 -15.39 -51.89 -20.78
C ARG A 329 -14.08 -51.12 -20.66
N PHE A 330 -13.98 -50.02 -21.41
CA PHE A 330 -12.79 -49.15 -21.43
C PHE A 330 -13.19 -47.71 -21.19
N THR A 331 -12.43 -47.03 -20.33
CA THR A 331 -12.51 -45.59 -20.15
C THR A 331 -11.44 -44.93 -21.03
N VAL A 332 -11.89 -44.31 -22.12
CA VAL A 332 -11.03 -43.61 -23.09
C VAL A 332 -10.93 -42.13 -22.71
N GLN A 333 -9.70 -41.63 -22.57
CA GLN A 333 -9.42 -40.23 -22.20
C GLN A 333 -8.19 -39.68 -22.92
N GLY A 334 -8.00 -38.36 -22.89
CA GLY A 334 -6.83 -37.69 -23.50
C GLY A 334 -6.88 -37.57 -25.02
N LEU A 335 -8.05 -37.69 -25.65
CA LEU A 335 -8.19 -37.58 -27.10
C LEU A 335 -7.92 -36.15 -27.62
N GLY A 336 -8.14 -35.10 -26.82
CA GLY A 336 -7.76 -33.73 -27.17
C GLY A 336 -8.39 -33.23 -28.48
N GLY A 337 -9.63 -33.63 -28.78
CA GLY A 337 -10.35 -33.25 -30.00
C GLY A 337 -9.85 -33.91 -31.29
N ARG A 338 -8.89 -34.85 -31.21
CA ARG A 338 -8.39 -35.60 -32.37
C ARG A 338 -9.44 -36.52 -32.96
N THR A 339 -9.53 -36.56 -34.28
CA THR A 339 -10.29 -37.59 -35.00
C THR A 339 -9.57 -38.93 -34.92
N ILE A 340 -10.28 -39.98 -34.52
CA ILE A 340 -9.75 -41.34 -34.47
C ILE A 340 -9.74 -41.89 -35.89
N SER A 341 -8.55 -42.11 -36.46
CA SER A 341 -8.41 -42.71 -37.79
C SER A 341 -8.48 -44.23 -37.77
N ARG A 342 -8.18 -44.84 -36.61
CA ARG A 342 -8.18 -46.28 -36.41
C ARG A 342 -8.30 -46.65 -34.93
N ALA A 343 -9.14 -47.62 -34.62
CA ALA A 343 -9.25 -48.23 -33.29
C ALA A 343 -9.11 -49.75 -33.39
N ARG A 344 -8.32 -50.35 -32.49
CA ARG A 344 -8.05 -51.79 -32.47
C ARG A 344 -8.23 -52.35 -31.08
N LEU A 345 -8.98 -53.44 -30.96
CA LEU A 345 -9.01 -54.25 -29.75
C LEU A 345 -8.01 -55.39 -29.92
N LEU A 346 -6.98 -55.40 -29.06
CA LEU A 346 -5.96 -56.44 -29.05
C LEU A 346 -6.29 -57.45 -27.95
N ILE A 347 -6.40 -58.73 -28.30
CA ILE A 347 -6.75 -59.81 -27.37
C ILE A 347 -5.72 -60.91 -27.52
N TYR A 348 -5.10 -61.33 -26.42
CA TYR A 348 -4.14 -62.43 -26.43
C TYR A 348 -4.86 -63.78 -26.27
N ALA A 349 -4.69 -64.68 -27.23
CA ALA A 349 -5.30 -66.00 -27.17
C ALA A 349 -4.45 -66.97 -26.35
N THR A 350 -5.05 -67.60 -25.34
CA THR A 350 -4.40 -68.66 -24.55
C THR A 350 -4.70 -70.07 -25.08
N SER A 351 -5.73 -70.21 -25.93
CA SER A 351 -6.12 -71.45 -26.60
C SER A 351 -6.36 -71.22 -28.10
N SER A 352 -6.30 -72.29 -28.89
CA SER A 352 -6.57 -72.24 -30.33
C SER A 352 -8.06 -72.41 -30.63
N SER A 353 -8.55 -71.77 -31.70
CA SER A 353 -9.90 -71.95 -32.24
C SER A 353 -9.86 -71.92 -33.76
N SER A 354 -10.54 -72.86 -34.41
CA SER A 354 -10.67 -72.89 -35.88
C SER A 354 -11.62 -71.83 -36.44
N GLN A 355 -12.41 -71.17 -35.59
CA GLN A 355 -13.42 -70.19 -35.98
C GLN A 355 -13.05 -68.74 -35.59
N GLY A 356 -12.10 -68.56 -34.67
CA GLY A 356 -11.78 -67.23 -34.12
C GLY A 356 -12.82 -66.72 -33.12
N LEU A 357 -12.93 -65.40 -33.00
CA LEU A 357 -13.94 -64.71 -32.18
C LEU A 357 -14.71 -63.68 -33.01
N THR A 358 -15.93 -63.37 -32.59
CA THR A 358 -16.71 -62.24 -33.13
C THR A 358 -16.91 -61.22 -32.03
N GLY A 359 -16.58 -59.95 -32.29
CA GLY A 359 -16.85 -58.85 -31.39
C GLY A 359 -18.25 -58.28 -31.61
N TRP A 360 -18.87 -57.80 -30.54
CA TRP A 360 -20.21 -57.22 -30.56
C TRP A 360 -20.24 -55.94 -29.74
N SER A 361 -21.00 -54.93 -30.18
CA SER A 361 -21.20 -53.69 -29.41
C SER A 361 -22.04 -53.97 -28.17
N VAL A 362 -21.75 -53.30 -27.06
CA VAL A 362 -22.59 -53.34 -25.85
C VAL A 362 -22.95 -51.91 -25.50
N ALA A 363 -24.24 -51.56 -25.62
CA ALA A 363 -24.71 -50.19 -25.42
C ALA A 363 -24.84 -49.82 -23.93
N ASP A 364 -25.17 -50.78 -23.08
CA ASP A 364 -25.20 -50.57 -21.64
C ASP A 364 -23.78 -50.52 -21.10
N THR A 365 -23.36 -49.35 -20.64
CA THR A 365 -22.04 -49.14 -20.02
C THR A 365 -22.08 -49.23 -18.50
N THR A 366 -23.23 -49.53 -17.90
CA THR A 366 -23.46 -49.49 -16.44
C THR A 366 -23.33 -50.85 -15.75
N TRP A 367 -23.13 -51.93 -16.51
CA TRP A 367 -22.88 -53.25 -15.94
C TRP A 367 -21.66 -53.25 -15.01
N GLY A 368 -21.75 -54.05 -13.94
CA GLY A 368 -20.68 -54.18 -12.96
C GLY A 368 -19.94 -55.50 -13.10
N GLU A 369 -18.62 -55.46 -13.19
CA GLU A 369 -17.75 -56.65 -13.20
C GLU A 369 -18.08 -57.64 -12.08
N LYS A 370 -18.42 -57.14 -10.88
CA LYS A 370 -18.73 -57.97 -9.70
C LYS A 370 -20.19 -58.43 -9.62
N THR A 371 -21.07 -57.93 -10.48
CA THR A 371 -22.51 -58.18 -10.41
C THR A 371 -23.07 -58.82 -11.67
N ILE A 372 -22.31 -58.83 -12.77
CA ILE A 372 -22.72 -59.43 -14.03
C ILE A 372 -22.82 -60.97 -13.90
N THR A 373 -23.92 -61.52 -14.37
CA THR A 373 -24.21 -62.94 -14.49
C THR A 373 -24.87 -63.17 -15.86
N PHE A 374 -25.08 -64.42 -16.27
CA PHE A 374 -25.77 -64.67 -17.54
C PHE A 374 -27.19 -64.08 -17.57
N ASN A 375 -27.88 -64.13 -16.44
CA ASN A 375 -29.27 -63.67 -16.31
C ASN A 375 -29.43 -62.15 -16.39
N ASN A 376 -28.38 -61.36 -16.11
CA ASN A 376 -28.43 -59.90 -16.15
C ASN A 376 -27.41 -59.29 -17.13
N ALA A 377 -26.77 -60.10 -17.96
CA ALA A 377 -25.78 -59.64 -18.92
C ALA A 377 -26.40 -58.63 -19.91
N PRO A 378 -25.71 -57.53 -20.23
CA PRO A 378 -26.13 -56.62 -21.29
C PRO A 378 -26.39 -57.33 -22.61
N VAL A 379 -27.37 -56.84 -23.37
CA VAL A 379 -27.67 -57.39 -24.70
C VAL A 379 -26.53 -57.05 -25.67
N LEU A 380 -26.07 -58.05 -26.42
CA LEU A 380 -25.12 -57.87 -27.52
C LEU A 380 -25.82 -57.20 -28.71
N GLY A 381 -25.24 -56.11 -29.20
CA GLY A 381 -25.78 -55.28 -30.30
C GLY A 381 -25.26 -55.68 -31.68
N THR A 382 -24.73 -54.73 -32.44
CA THR A 382 -24.21 -54.95 -33.78
C THR A 382 -22.84 -55.64 -33.75
N SER A 383 -22.57 -56.50 -34.73
CA SER A 383 -21.24 -57.09 -34.90
C SER A 383 -20.20 -56.02 -35.22
N LEU A 384 -19.06 -56.09 -34.54
CA LEU A 384 -17.89 -55.24 -34.74
C LEU A 384 -16.87 -55.89 -35.69
N GLY A 385 -17.19 -57.06 -36.24
CA GLY A 385 -16.31 -57.90 -37.04
C GLY A 385 -15.89 -59.18 -36.31
N SER A 386 -15.18 -60.04 -37.05
CA SER A 386 -14.67 -61.33 -36.56
C SER A 386 -13.20 -61.48 -36.88
N THR A 387 -12.49 -62.26 -36.06
CA THR A 387 -11.13 -62.70 -36.34
C THR A 387 -11.17 -64.01 -37.14
N PRO A 388 -10.13 -64.30 -37.94
CA PRO A 388 -9.95 -65.65 -38.48
C PRO A 388 -9.64 -66.66 -37.36
N ALA A 389 -9.45 -67.93 -37.75
CA ALA A 389 -8.91 -68.96 -36.87
C ALA A 389 -7.68 -68.46 -36.10
N VAL A 390 -7.63 -68.76 -34.81
CA VAL A 390 -6.58 -68.33 -33.89
C VAL A 390 -5.78 -69.51 -33.37
N VAL A 391 -4.47 -69.29 -33.22
CA VAL A 391 -3.54 -70.21 -32.57
C VAL A 391 -3.26 -69.70 -31.16
N GLY A 392 -3.33 -70.57 -30.16
CA GLY A 392 -2.96 -70.22 -28.78
C GLY A 392 -1.52 -69.71 -28.70
N GLY A 393 -1.29 -68.69 -27.87
CA GLY A 393 -0.01 -68.00 -27.73
C GLY A 393 0.19 -66.83 -28.72
N THR A 394 -0.86 -66.37 -29.39
CA THR A 394 -0.78 -65.27 -30.37
C THR A 394 -1.73 -64.12 -30.04
N TRP A 395 -1.37 -62.91 -30.49
CA TRP A 395 -2.25 -61.75 -30.42
C TRP A 395 -3.26 -61.77 -31.57
N MET A 396 -4.54 -61.65 -31.22
CA MET A 396 -5.61 -61.33 -32.13
C MET A 396 -5.83 -59.81 -32.15
N THR A 397 -6.23 -59.29 -33.30
CA THR A 397 -6.61 -57.89 -33.46
C THR A 397 -7.98 -57.84 -34.10
N LEU A 398 -8.92 -57.17 -33.45
CA LEU A 398 -10.20 -56.77 -34.03
C LEU A 398 -10.13 -55.29 -34.39
N ASP A 399 -10.39 -54.96 -35.65
CA ASP A 399 -10.51 -53.56 -36.09
C ASP A 399 -11.93 -53.08 -35.73
N ILE A 400 -11.99 -52.16 -34.77
CA ILE A 400 -13.26 -51.61 -34.25
C ILE A 400 -13.43 -50.16 -34.68
N THR A 401 -12.71 -49.70 -35.70
CA THR A 401 -12.73 -48.30 -36.14
C THR A 401 -14.14 -47.82 -36.49
N GLY A 402 -14.96 -48.66 -37.13
CA GLY A 402 -16.33 -48.28 -37.51
C GLY A 402 -17.32 -48.14 -36.36
N TYR A 403 -16.92 -48.50 -35.14
CA TYR A 403 -17.75 -48.40 -33.94
C TYR A 403 -17.52 -47.13 -33.12
N ILE A 404 -16.34 -46.53 -33.26
CA ILE A 404 -15.86 -45.42 -32.42
C ILE A 404 -16.20 -44.06 -33.03
#